data_AF-I3T9P6-F1
#
_entry.id   AF-I3T9P6-F1
#
_cell.length_a   1.000
_cell.length_b   1.000
_cell.length_c   1.000
_cell.angle_alpha   90.00
_cell.angle_beta   90.00
_cell.angle_gamma   90.00
#
_symmetry.space_group_name_H-M   'P 1'
#
loop_
_entity.id
_entity.type
_entity.pdbx_description
1 polymer ?
#
loop_
_entity_poly.entity_id
_entity_poly.type
_entity_poly.pdbx_seq_one_letter_code
_entity_poly.pdbx_strand_id
1 'polypeptide(L)'
;MKKFFFFKSSASSSGNNNGTSPKSAEKQKTWDNFSDSGVNNPSPKGLFSKSRKQVSDSQSMESVDKHIVKMQTEQMRLTGIELALRKELESYRFEADSLRHENMVLLNRLKGDGKECVAATYKLEKELLARICCLQNQGLTMLNESTYLCSKLLEFVKRKGGHFRQNAQFDPEVIGNGLDGQFIVESETKIQGLKSGTEGLTRSLQMMSSLLEEKSNLLTSKFQAECIDVDELAKLNDQTPEDFIRTELKTECLVTSLLREKLYSKELQVEQMQAELATSVRGTDILRSEVQNALDNVSSVSHQLKDLELQMMKKDESINCIQSDLQESDRELKIMRGILPKVQEERDLMWEKVKQYSEQNMLLDSEVNVLKKKIEALDEDILVKEGQITILKDSIGKKPFDLLGSPDSLHEFSLS
;
A
#
# COMPACT_ATOMS: atom_id res chain seq x y z
N MET A 1 -7.68 16.89 -33.25
CA MET A 1 -8.66 15.87 -33.70
C MET A 1 -9.12 15.06 -32.50
N LYS A 2 -10.32 15.32 -32.00
CA LYS A 2 -10.95 14.57 -30.89
C LYS A 2 -11.87 13.51 -31.50
N LYS A 3 -11.66 12.23 -31.18
CA LYS A 3 -12.58 11.15 -31.57
C LYS A 3 -13.47 10.82 -30.37
N PHE A 4 -14.76 11.12 -30.53
CA PHE A 4 -15.83 10.69 -29.65
C PHE A 4 -16.17 9.22 -29.96
N PHE A 5 -16.32 8.40 -28.92
CA PHE A 5 -17.01 7.12 -29.02
C PHE A 5 -18.24 7.16 -28.12
N PHE A 6 -19.41 7.08 -28.75
CA PHE A 6 -20.68 6.79 -28.11
C PHE A 6 -20.83 5.28 -28.01
N PHE A 7 -21.15 4.76 -26.82
CA PHE A 7 -21.79 3.46 -26.69
C PHE A 7 -23.14 3.61 -26.01
N LYS A 8 -24.11 2.94 -26.63
CA LYS A 8 -25.55 3.11 -26.51
C LYS A 8 -26.08 2.06 -25.54
N SER A 9 -26.76 2.49 -24.49
CA SER A 9 -27.56 1.62 -23.63
C SER A 9 -28.70 0.96 -24.41
N SER A 10 -29.03 -0.29 -24.09
CA SER A 10 -30.30 -0.91 -24.45
C SER A 10 -30.82 -1.69 -23.26
N ALA A 11 -31.91 -1.17 -22.69
CA ALA A 11 -32.77 -1.90 -21.78
C ALA A 11 -33.67 -2.85 -22.59
N SER A 12 -33.88 -4.06 -22.08
CA SER A 12 -34.95 -4.95 -22.54
C SER A 12 -35.83 -5.31 -21.35
N SER A 13 -37.08 -4.87 -21.44
CA SER A 13 -38.18 -5.24 -20.56
C SER A 13 -38.68 -6.65 -20.88
N SER A 14 -38.97 -7.43 -19.85
CA SER A 14 -39.98 -8.49 -19.91
C SER A 14 -40.42 -8.78 -18.47
N GLY A 15 -41.65 -8.39 -18.16
CA GLY A 15 -42.32 -8.79 -16.93
C GLY A 15 -43.05 -10.12 -17.12
N ASN A 16 -43.23 -10.87 -16.02
CA ASN A 16 -44.55 -11.40 -15.73
C ASN A 16 -44.74 -11.62 -14.23
N ASN A 17 -45.94 -11.28 -13.79
CA ASN A 17 -46.44 -11.40 -12.43
C ASN A 17 -46.85 -12.86 -12.14
N ASN A 18 -46.77 -13.26 -10.87
CA ASN A 18 -47.87 -13.94 -10.18
C ASN A 18 -47.60 -13.94 -8.67
N GLY A 19 -48.54 -13.35 -7.93
CA GLY A 19 -48.48 -13.24 -6.48
C GLY A 19 -48.94 -14.51 -5.78
N THR A 20 -48.57 -14.62 -4.50
CA THR A 20 -49.40 -15.14 -3.41
C THR A 20 -48.63 -14.96 -2.10
N SER A 21 -49.17 -14.14 -1.18
CA SER A 21 -48.85 -14.23 0.25
C SER A 21 -49.51 -15.50 0.83
N PRO A 22 -49.03 -16.04 1.97
CA PRO A 22 -49.57 -15.57 3.25
C PRO A 22 -48.65 -15.63 4.50
N LYS A 23 -48.99 -14.75 5.46
CA LYS A 23 -49.11 -14.95 6.92
C LYS A 23 -47.88 -15.27 7.81
N SER A 24 -47.51 -14.25 8.58
CA SER A 24 -47.41 -14.18 10.05
C SER A 24 -47.48 -15.49 10.88
N ALA A 25 -46.44 -15.73 11.68
CA ALA A 25 -46.57 -16.34 13.00
C ALA A 25 -45.47 -15.82 13.94
N GLU A 26 -45.96 -15.13 14.95
CA GLU A 26 -45.33 -14.67 16.18
C GLU A 26 -44.83 -15.85 17.04
N LYS A 27 -43.61 -15.75 17.59
CA LYS A 27 -43.25 -16.40 18.85
C LYS A 27 -42.00 -15.79 19.49
N GLN A 28 -42.26 -15.16 20.62
CA GLN A 28 -41.38 -14.62 21.65
C GLN A 28 -40.86 -15.78 22.55
N LYS A 29 -39.59 -15.71 23.00
CA LYS A 29 -39.00 -16.34 24.23
C LYS A 29 -37.50 -15.96 24.31
N THR A 30 -37.10 -14.92 25.04
CA THR A 30 -36.65 -14.87 26.46
C THR A 30 -35.44 -15.75 26.80
N TRP A 31 -34.29 -15.09 27.07
CA TRP A 31 -33.29 -15.20 28.17
C TRP A 31 -33.34 -16.51 29.01
N ASP A 32 -32.26 -17.18 29.42
CA ASP A 32 -31.06 -16.67 30.12
C ASP A 32 -30.00 -17.78 30.39
N ASN A 33 -28.74 -17.39 30.66
CA ASN A 33 -27.72 -18.01 31.53
C ASN A 33 -27.20 -19.46 31.31
N PHE A 34 -25.87 -19.61 31.19
CA PHE A 34 -25.09 -20.42 32.15
C PHE A 34 -23.64 -19.94 32.23
N SER A 35 -23.21 -19.71 33.47
CA SER A 35 -21.92 -19.24 33.95
C SER A 35 -20.83 -20.33 33.96
N ASP A 36 -19.59 -19.87 33.76
CA ASP A 36 -18.41 -20.00 34.64
C ASP A 36 -17.78 -21.39 34.98
N SER A 37 -16.46 -21.29 35.23
CA SER A 37 -15.46 -22.28 35.66
C SER A 37 -14.90 -23.17 34.55
N GLY A 38 -13.59 -23.40 34.42
CA GLY A 38 -12.45 -23.03 35.25
C GLY A 38 -11.25 -23.85 34.76
N VAL A 39 -10.09 -23.17 34.68
CA VAL A 39 -8.70 -23.65 34.84
C VAL A 39 -8.40 -25.12 34.51
N ASN A 40 -7.49 -25.36 33.56
CA ASN A 40 -6.39 -26.34 33.71
C ASN A 40 -5.34 -26.16 32.59
N ASN A 41 -4.14 -25.71 32.96
CA ASN A 41 -2.92 -25.97 32.19
C ASN A 41 -2.51 -27.44 32.40
N PRO A 42 -1.92 -28.08 31.39
CA PRO A 42 -0.54 -28.53 31.60
C PRO A 42 0.35 -28.35 30.36
N SER A 43 1.60 -27.96 30.62
CA SER A 43 2.73 -28.11 29.71
C SER A 43 2.96 -29.60 29.38
N PRO A 44 3.59 -29.91 28.23
CA PRO A 44 4.61 -30.95 28.27
C PRO A 44 5.91 -30.56 27.56
N LYS A 45 6.99 -31.01 28.20
CA LYS A 45 8.37 -31.04 27.74
C LYS A 45 8.53 -32.07 26.60
N GLY A 46 9.27 -31.65 25.57
CA GLY A 46 10.37 -32.37 24.92
C GLY A 46 10.12 -33.74 24.28
N LEU A 47 10.24 -33.79 22.95
CA LEU A 47 10.78 -34.95 22.22
C LEU A 47 11.55 -34.47 20.99
N PHE A 48 12.89 -34.62 21.03
CA PHE A 48 13.74 -34.61 19.85
C PHE A 48 13.65 -35.97 19.16
N SER A 49 13.26 -36.01 17.89
CA SER A 49 13.60 -37.08 16.97
C SER A 49 14.14 -36.46 15.68
N LYS A 50 15.30 -36.96 15.29
CA LYS A 50 16.20 -36.45 14.25
C LYS A 50 15.92 -37.23 12.96
N SER A 51 15.66 -36.57 11.83
CA SER A 51 15.80 -37.18 10.49
C SER A 51 15.93 -36.13 9.36
N ARG A 52 17.20 -35.81 9.09
CA ARG A 52 17.86 -35.53 7.79
C ARG A 52 16.97 -35.45 6.53
N LYS A 53 16.88 -34.25 5.94
CA LYS A 53 17.19 -33.93 4.52
C LYS A 53 17.24 -32.39 4.35
N GLN A 54 18.44 -31.81 4.43
CA GLN A 54 18.73 -30.49 3.88
C GLN A 54 19.07 -30.67 2.40
N VAL A 55 18.35 -30.00 1.51
CA VAL A 55 18.86 -29.05 0.49
C VAL A 55 17.62 -28.47 -0.21
N SER A 56 16.96 -27.50 0.43
CA SER A 56 16.05 -26.51 -0.22
C SER A 56 15.56 -25.39 0.72
N ASP A 57 16.18 -25.19 1.90
CA ASP A 57 15.64 -24.28 2.93
C ASP A 57 16.10 -22.82 2.82
N SER A 58 17.05 -22.49 1.95
CA SER A 58 17.58 -21.12 1.90
C SER A 58 16.63 -20.11 1.25
N GLN A 59 15.74 -20.55 0.35
CA GLN A 59 14.81 -19.67 -0.36
C GLN A 59 13.45 -19.53 0.36
N SER A 60 13.05 -20.53 1.16
CA SER A 60 11.84 -20.51 2.00
C SER A 60 12.08 -19.79 3.34
N MET A 61 13.26 -19.92 3.96
CA MET A 61 13.59 -19.14 5.16
C MET A 61 13.61 -17.65 4.88
N GLU A 62 14.14 -17.21 3.73
CA GLU A 62 14.27 -15.78 3.43
C GLU A 62 12.91 -15.11 3.18
N SER A 63 11.90 -15.84 2.65
CA SER A 63 10.54 -15.34 2.50
C SER A 63 9.78 -15.33 3.84
N VAL A 64 9.97 -16.35 4.67
CA VAL A 64 9.42 -16.42 6.03
C VAL A 64 10.01 -15.32 6.90
N ASP A 65 11.31 -15.07 6.84
CA ASP A 65 11.98 -13.98 7.54
C ASP A 65 11.45 -12.61 7.09
N LYS A 66 11.24 -12.40 5.77
CA LYS A 66 10.59 -11.18 5.25
C LYS A 66 9.17 -11.01 5.79
N HIS A 67 8.39 -12.08 5.87
CA HIS A 67 7.04 -12.05 6.44
C HIS A 67 7.03 -11.80 7.95
N ILE A 68 7.99 -12.36 8.69
CA ILE A 68 8.17 -12.14 10.13
C ILE A 68 8.52 -10.68 10.38
N VAL A 69 9.48 -10.11 9.63
CA VAL A 69 9.84 -8.69 9.74
C VAL A 69 8.65 -7.80 9.43
N LYS A 70 7.89 -8.10 8.36
CA LYS A 70 6.66 -7.35 8.02
C LYS A 70 5.63 -7.42 9.14
N MET A 71 5.40 -8.60 9.71
CA MET A 71 4.49 -8.79 10.84
C MET A 71 4.96 -8.04 12.09
N GLN A 72 6.25 -8.05 12.40
CA GLN A 72 6.83 -7.33 13.53
C GLN A 72 6.73 -5.81 13.35
N THR A 73 6.97 -5.30 12.14
CA THR A 73 6.79 -3.86 11.85
C THR A 73 5.33 -3.44 11.99
N GLU A 74 4.40 -4.28 11.52
CA GLU A 74 2.97 -4.01 11.64
C GLU A 74 2.51 -4.13 13.10
N GLN A 75 3.04 -5.09 13.85
CA GLN A 75 2.79 -5.21 15.29
C GLN A 75 3.25 -3.96 16.03
N MET A 76 4.45 -3.45 15.74
CA MET A 76 4.95 -2.21 16.35
C MET A 76 4.09 -1.00 15.99
N ARG A 77 3.67 -0.88 14.72
CA ARG A 77 2.77 0.18 14.25
C ARG A 77 1.41 0.12 14.96
N LEU A 78 0.81 -1.07 15.04
CA LEU A 78 -0.46 -1.30 15.71
C LEU A 78 -0.37 -1.03 17.21
N THR A 79 0.71 -1.46 17.88
CA THR A 79 0.95 -1.12 19.30
C THR A 79 1.09 0.39 19.52
N GLY A 80 1.72 1.12 18.60
CA GLY A 80 1.81 2.57 18.67
C GLY A 80 0.44 3.26 18.56
N ILE A 81 -0.40 2.81 17.62
CA ILE A 81 -1.77 3.32 17.46
C ILE A 81 -2.63 2.98 18.68
N GLU A 82 -2.53 1.75 19.15
CA GLU A 82 -3.25 1.24 20.31
C GLU A 82 -2.92 2.05 21.58
N LEU A 83 -1.63 2.34 21.81
CA LEU A 83 -1.20 3.21 22.91
C LEU A 83 -1.69 4.65 22.76
N ALA A 84 -1.71 5.20 21.53
CA ALA A 84 -2.24 6.53 21.27
C ALA A 84 -3.74 6.60 21.56
N LEU A 85 -4.52 5.61 21.10
CA LEU A 85 -5.95 5.50 21.36
C LEU A 85 -6.25 5.34 22.85
N ARG A 86 -5.44 4.56 23.60
CA ARG A 86 -5.59 4.49 25.07
C ARG A 86 -5.38 5.85 25.73
N LYS A 87 -4.36 6.61 25.33
CA LYS A 87 -4.12 7.96 25.88
C LYS A 87 -5.27 8.91 25.57
N GLU A 88 -5.82 8.83 24.37
CA GLU A 88 -6.97 9.63 23.95
C GLU A 88 -8.22 9.29 24.77
N LEU A 89 -8.53 7.99 24.92
CA LEU A 89 -9.60 7.50 25.78
C LEU A 89 -9.46 7.96 27.23
N GLU A 90 -8.24 7.90 27.78
CA GLU A 90 -7.94 8.37 29.12
C GLU A 90 -8.21 9.89 29.26
N SER A 91 -7.81 10.67 28.26
CA SER A 91 -8.08 12.12 28.19
C SER A 91 -9.57 12.42 28.17
N TYR A 92 -10.35 11.75 27.31
CA TYR A 92 -11.80 11.92 27.27
C TYR A 92 -12.47 11.50 28.57
N ARG A 93 -11.95 10.47 29.24
CA ARG A 93 -12.45 10.05 30.55
C ARG A 93 -12.24 11.13 31.60
N PHE A 94 -11.05 11.73 31.66
CA PHE A 94 -10.77 12.84 32.58
C PHE A 94 -11.62 14.07 32.29
N GLU A 95 -11.83 14.41 31.02
CA GLU A 95 -12.71 15.51 30.62
C GLU A 95 -14.16 15.25 31.06
N ALA A 96 -14.67 14.04 30.81
CA ALA A 96 -16.02 13.64 31.24
C ALA A 96 -16.18 13.67 32.77
N ASP A 97 -15.16 13.26 33.53
CA ASP A 97 -15.14 13.37 35.00
C ASP A 97 -15.13 14.84 35.46
N SER A 98 -14.30 15.69 34.83
CA SER A 98 -14.22 17.12 35.12
C SER A 98 -15.55 17.83 34.84
N LEU A 99 -16.17 17.56 33.69
CA LEU A 99 -17.47 18.12 33.33
C LEU A 99 -18.59 17.63 34.26
N ARG A 100 -18.56 16.35 34.68
CA ARG A 100 -19.49 15.84 35.70
C ARG A 100 -19.34 16.58 37.02
N HIS A 101 -18.10 16.84 37.45
CA HIS A 101 -17.84 17.60 38.67
C HIS A 101 -18.33 19.05 38.56
N GLU A 102 -18.04 19.72 37.44
CA GLU A 102 -18.49 21.10 37.18
C GLU A 102 -20.02 21.19 37.12
N ASN A 103 -20.68 20.26 36.42
CA ASN A 103 -22.15 20.18 36.36
C ASN A 103 -22.77 19.97 37.74
N MET A 104 -22.16 19.16 38.60
CA MET A 104 -22.60 18.99 39.99
C MET A 104 -22.49 20.32 40.78
N VAL A 105 -21.40 21.06 40.59
CA VAL A 105 -21.20 22.38 41.21
C VAL A 105 -22.24 23.40 40.72
N LEU A 106 -22.49 23.45 39.41
CA LEU A 106 -23.49 24.33 38.82
C LEU A 106 -24.91 23.99 39.28
N LEU A 107 -25.26 22.71 39.33
CA LEU A 107 -26.54 22.24 39.85
C LEU A 107 -26.76 22.64 41.31
N ASN A 108 -25.73 22.48 42.15
CA ASN A 108 -25.79 22.90 43.54
C ASN A 108 -25.94 24.43 43.70
N ARG A 109 -25.33 25.22 42.81
CA ARG A 109 -25.51 26.70 42.78
C ARG A 109 -26.92 27.11 42.35
N LEU A 110 -27.53 26.39 41.40
CA LEU A 110 -28.88 26.71 40.89
C LEU A 110 -30.01 26.28 41.83
N LYS A 111 -29.75 25.34 42.74
CA LYS A 111 -30.74 24.81 43.70
C LYS A 111 -30.96 25.69 44.94
N GLY A 112 -30.23 26.80 45.08
CA GLY A 112 -30.45 27.81 46.13
C GLY A 112 -31.84 28.45 46.03
N ASP A 113 -32.30 29.12 47.09
CA ASP A 113 -33.58 29.84 47.06
C ASP A 113 -33.61 30.90 45.94
N GLY A 114 -34.79 31.37 45.55
CA GLY A 114 -34.94 32.30 44.42
C GLY A 114 -34.11 33.59 44.53
N LYS A 115 -33.70 34.01 45.73
CA LYS A 115 -32.79 35.16 45.93
C LYS A 115 -31.33 34.78 45.76
N GLU A 116 -30.93 33.62 46.29
CA GLU A 116 -29.57 33.09 46.17
C GLU A 116 -29.24 32.65 44.73
N CYS A 117 -30.21 32.12 44.00
CA CYS A 117 -30.08 31.73 42.59
C CYS A 117 -29.84 32.93 41.66
N VAL A 118 -30.53 34.05 41.89
CA VAL A 118 -30.31 35.31 41.13
C VAL A 118 -28.94 35.90 41.46
N ALA A 119 -28.54 35.92 42.73
CA ALA A 119 -27.21 36.37 43.15
C ALA A 119 -26.08 35.48 42.59
N ALA A 120 -26.27 34.16 42.56
CA ALA A 120 -25.32 33.21 41.99
C ALA A 120 -25.19 33.37 40.47
N THR A 121 -26.29 33.62 39.76
CA THR A 121 -26.30 33.87 38.32
C THR A 121 -25.58 35.17 37.97
N TYR A 122 -25.85 36.25 38.72
CA TYR A 122 -25.15 37.52 38.56
C TYR A 122 -23.64 37.40 38.85
N LYS A 123 -23.26 36.66 39.90
CA LYS A 123 -21.86 36.41 40.24
C LYS A 123 -21.14 35.60 39.15
N LEU A 124 -21.79 34.58 38.61
CA LEU A 124 -21.28 33.78 37.50
C LEU A 124 -21.07 34.64 36.24
N GLU A 125 -22.02 35.52 35.92
CA GLU A 125 -21.92 36.43 34.78
C GLU A 125 -20.72 37.39 34.91
N LYS A 126 -20.48 37.93 36.11
CA LYS A 126 -19.29 38.75 36.40
C LYS A 126 -17.98 37.97 36.32
N GLU A 127 -17.97 36.73 36.80
CA GLU A 127 -16.80 35.84 36.72
C GLU A 127 -16.46 35.48 35.27
N LEU A 128 -17.48 35.15 34.47
CA LEU A 128 -17.34 34.87 33.04
C LEU A 128 -16.82 36.09 32.27
N LEU A 129 -17.36 37.28 32.56
CA LEU A 129 -16.90 38.52 31.93
C LEU A 129 -15.44 38.82 32.27
N ALA A 130 -15.05 38.68 33.54
CA ALA A 130 -13.65 38.85 33.96
C ALA A 130 -12.72 37.85 33.24
N ARG A 131 -13.16 36.59 33.09
CA ARG A 131 -12.38 35.55 32.41
C ARG A 131 -12.26 35.81 30.92
N ILE A 132 -13.32 36.28 30.27
CA ILE A 132 -13.30 36.71 28.85
C ILE A 132 -12.33 37.88 28.69
N CYS A 133 -12.37 38.90 29.56
CA CYS A 133 -11.44 40.03 29.52
C CYS A 133 -9.98 39.58 29.69
N CYS A 134 -9.69 38.67 30.62
CA CYS A 134 -8.35 38.12 30.79
C CYS A 134 -7.86 37.38 29.53
N LEU A 135 -8.73 36.57 28.91
CA LEU A 135 -8.39 35.86 27.68
C LEU A 135 -8.17 36.81 26.49
N GLN A 136 -8.99 37.86 26.36
CA GLN A 136 -8.83 38.87 25.32
C GLN A 136 -7.55 39.68 25.48
N ASN A 137 -7.24 40.13 26.70
CA ASN A 137 -6.12 41.04 26.96
C ASN A 137 -4.78 40.30 27.05
N GLN A 138 -4.74 39.15 27.72
CA GLN A 138 -3.52 38.41 28.01
C GLN A 138 -3.37 37.14 27.17
N GLY A 139 -4.45 36.35 27.04
CA GLY A 139 -4.43 35.09 26.30
C GLY A 139 -4.12 35.28 24.82
N LEU A 140 -4.82 36.19 24.15
CA LEU A 140 -4.58 36.49 22.73
C LEU A 140 -3.19 37.07 22.49
N THR A 141 -2.72 37.94 23.38
CA THR A 141 -1.38 38.53 23.30
C THR A 141 -0.30 37.46 23.38
N MET A 142 -0.37 36.54 24.36
CA MET A 142 0.57 35.42 24.47
C MET A 142 0.51 34.48 23.25
N LEU A 143 -0.68 34.23 22.69
CA LEU A 143 -0.84 33.36 21.53
C LEU A 143 -0.26 34.00 20.26
N ASN A 144 -0.45 35.30 20.09
CA ASN A 144 0.16 36.08 19.00
C ASN A 144 1.69 36.15 19.13
N GLU A 145 2.21 36.40 20.33
CA GLU A 145 3.66 36.37 20.60
C GLU A 145 4.26 34.99 20.33
N SER A 146 3.59 33.93 20.78
CA SER A 146 3.99 32.54 20.52
C SER A 146 4.00 32.21 19.04
N THR A 147 2.96 32.62 18.30
CA THR A 147 2.88 32.44 16.85
C THR A 147 4.02 33.18 16.14
N TYR A 148 4.29 34.43 16.54
CA TYR A 148 5.40 35.23 16.02
C TYR A 148 6.77 34.58 16.28
N LEU A 149 7.00 34.07 17.50
CA LEU A 149 8.24 33.37 17.85
C LEU A 149 8.40 32.08 17.03
N CYS A 150 7.32 31.31 16.85
CA CYS A 150 7.32 30.12 15.99
C CYS A 150 7.67 30.47 14.53
N SER A 151 7.09 31.54 13.97
CA SER A 151 7.45 32.03 12.63
C SER A 151 8.92 32.42 12.53
N LYS A 152 9.44 33.14 13.54
CA LYS A 152 10.84 33.58 13.58
C LYS A 152 11.82 32.41 13.70
N LEU A 153 11.45 31.39 14.49
CA LEU A 153 12.23 30.15 14.61
C LEU A 153 12.26 29.38 13.28
N LEU A 154 11.11 29.25 12.61
CA LEU A 154 11.03 28.60 11.31
C LEU A 154 11.88 29.33 10.26
N GLU A 155 11.83 30.66 10.22
CA GLU A 155 12.70 31.48 9.35
C GLU A 155 14.19 31.29 9.65
N PHE A 156 14.57 31.14 10.92
CA PHE A 156 15.94 30.83 11.32
C PHE A 156 16.38 29.45 10.82
N VAL A 157 15.52 28.43 10.95
CA VAL A 157 15.77 27.08 10.42
C VAL A 157 15.91 27.10 8.90
N LYS A 158 15.01 27.79 8.19
CA LYS A 158 15.05 27.99 6.73
C LYS A 158 16.39 28.60 6.27
N ARG A 159 16.89 29.64 6.97
CA ARG A 159 18.17 30.30 6.63
C ARG A 159 19.39 29.45 6.97
N LYS A 160 19.34 28.70 8.06
CA LYS A 160 20.45 27.85 8.51
C LYS A 160 20.63 26.61 7.62
N GLY A 161 19.53 26.05 7.08
CA GLY A 161 19.57 24.98 6.07
C GLY A 161 20.24 25.41 4.76
N GLY A 162 20.08 26.68 4.36
CA GLY A 162 20.78 27.24 3.19
C GLY A 162 22.29 27.43 3.37
N HIS A 163 22.76 27.62 4.61
CA HIS A 163 24.16 27.94 4.89
C HIS A 163 25.11 26.73 4.82
N PHE A 164 24.61 25.52 5.06
CA PHE A 164 25.37 24.27 4.88
C PHE A 164 25.61 23.91 3.40
N ARG A 165 24.83 24.48 2.48
CA ARG A 165 24.90 24.15 1.05
C ARG A 165 26.02 24.88 0.29
N GLN A 166 26.63 25.90 0.89
CA GLN A 166 27.74 26.65 0.26
C GLN A 166 29.13 26.23 0.75
N ASN A 167 29.24 25.59 1.93
CA ASN A 167 30.52 25.27 2.56
C ASN A 167 30.63 23.79 2.94
N ALA A 168 30.59 22.88 1.96
CA ALA A 168 31.11 21.52 2.12
C ALA A 168 31.27 20.85 0.76
N GLN A 169 32.48 20.91 0.22
CA GLN A 169 32.95 20.05 -0.85
C GLN A 169 33.45 18.74 -0.22
N PHE A 170 32.58 17.86 0.30
CA PHE A 170 32.96 16.47 0.63
C PHE A 170 31.73 15.55 0.66
N ASP A 171 31.89 14.43 -0.05
CA ASP A 171 31.14 13.15 -0.07
C ASP A 171 29.62 13.12 -0.38
N PRO A 172 29.16 12.46 -1.47
CA PRO A 172 27.75 12.50 -1.89
C PRO A 172 26.79 11.53 -1.16
N GLU A 173 27.19 10.84 -0.09
CA GLU A 173 26.44 9.64 0.36
C GLU A 173 25.72 9.72 1.70
N VAL A 174 25.76 10.84 2.43
CA VAL A 174 25.01 10.95 3.69
C VAL A 174 24.50 12.39 3.85
N ILE A 175 23.23 12.54 4.21
CA ILE A 175 22.50 13.79 4.51
C ILE A 175 21.88 14.48 3.28
N GLY A 176 20.72 13.97 2.84
CA GLY A 176 19.91 14.66 1.82
C GLY A 176 18.51 14.10 1.67
N ASN A 177 17.92 13.54 2.73
CA ASN A 177 16.56 13.01 2.65
C ASN A 177 15.57 14.17 2.57
N GLY A 178 14.60 14.09 1.64
CA GLY A 178 13.49 15.04 1.42
C GLY A 178 12.54 15.27 2.61
N LEU A 179 12.98 14.98 3.83
CA LEU A 179 12.32 15.23 5.10
C LEU A 179 12.46 16.70 5.55
N ASP A 180 13.51 17.41 5.15
CA ASP A 180 13.72 18.83 5.53
C ASP A 180 12.69 19.75 4.87
N GLY A 181 12.44 19.57 3.57
CA GLY A 181 11.38 20.31 2.86
C GLY A 181 9.98 19.97 3.37
N GLN A 182 9.70 18.69 3.63
CA GLN A 182 8.42 18.25 4.19
C GLN A 182 8.18 18.83 5.58
N PHE A 183 9.20 18.81 6.45
CA PHE A 183 9.13 19.38 7.80
C PHE A 183 8.89 20.90 7.78
N ILE A 184 9.54 21.62 6.85
CA ILE A 184 9.34 23.07 6.68
C ILE A 184 7.91 23.37 6.24
N VAL A 185 7.37 22.66 5.24
CA VAL A 185 6.00 22.85 4.76
C VAL A 185 4.97 22.47 5.84
N GLU A 186 5.19 21.37 6.55
CA GLU A 186 4.33 20.94 7.66
C GLU A 186 4.34 21.96 8.82
N SER A 187 5.51 22.51 9.15
CA SER A 187 5.64 23.52 10.19
C SER A 187 4.98 24.84 9.78
N GLU A 188 5.10 25.24 8.50
CA GLU A 188 4.47 26.44 7.96
C GLU A 188 2.94 26.34 7.97
N THR A 189 2.39 25.19 7.57
CA THR A 189 0.94 24.93 7.66
C THR A 189 0.43 24.90 9.10
N LYS A 190 1.20 24.36 10.06
CA LYS A 190 0.86 24.40 11.50
C LYS A 190 0.86 25.83 12.06
N ILE A 191 1.86 26.64 11.74
CA ILE A 191 1.93 28.05 12.17
C ILE A 191 0.78 28.86 11.58
N GLN A 192 0.46 28.65 10.30
CA GLN A 192 -0.67 29.30 9.65
C GLN A 192 -2.01 28.86 10.27
N GLY A 193 -2.13 27.58 10.63
CA GLY A 193 -3.27 27.04 11.37
C GLY A 193 -3.44 27.70 12.75
N LEU A 194 -2.34 27.87 13.49
CA LEU A 194 -2.34 28.57 14.79
C LEU A 194 -2.77 30.03 14.66
N LYS A 195 -2.26 30.74 13.65
CA LYS A 195 -2.67 32.12 13.34
C LYS A 195 -4.17 32.22 13.06
N SER A 196 -4.66 31.38 12.16
CA SER A 196 -6.09 31.34 11.78
C SER A 196 -6.98 30.96 12.96
N GLY A 197 -6.54 30.03 13.81
CA GLY A 197 -7.21 29.65 15.05
C GLY A 197 -7.26 30.79 16.07
N THR A 198 -6.18 31.57 16.20
CA THR A 198 -6.11 32.75 17.08
C THR A 198 -7.07 33.86 16.63
N GLU A 199 -7.16 34.10 15.32
CA GLU A 199 -8.13 35.03 14.73
C GLU A 199 -9.58 34.54 14.94
N GLY A 200 -9.81 33.23 14.86
CA GLY A 200 -11.08 32.58 15.18
C GLY A 200 -11.48 32.77 16.65
N LEU A 201 -10.54 32.52 17.56
CA LEU A 201 -10.71 32.72 19.00
C LEU A 201 -11.01 34.19 19.32
N THR A 202 -10.32 35.13 18.66
CA THR A 202 -10.55 36.57 18.82
C THR A 202 -12.00 36.94 18.52
N ARG A 203 -12.52 36.50 17.36
CA ARG A 203 -13.92 36.73 16.96
C ARG A 203 -14.91 36.08 17.93
N SER A 204 -14.62 34.86 18.38
CA SER A 204 -15.47 34.15 19.36
C SER A 204 -15.52 34.87 20.70
N LEU A 205 -14.37 35.31 21.23
CA LEU A 205 -14.30 36.07 22.49
C LEU A 205 -15.02 37.41 22.37
N GLN A 206 -14.92 38.10 21.24
CA GLN A 206 -15.66 39.35 20.99
C GLN A 206 -17.18 39.11 20.99
N MET A 207 -17.64 38.06 20.32
CA MET A 207 -19.06 37.66 20.29
C MET A 207 -19.58 37.28 21.68
N MET A 208 -18.81 36.52 22.46
CA MET A 208 -19.20 36.16 23.82
C MET A 208 -19.26 37.39 24.74
N SER A 209 -18.35 38.34 24.56
CA SER A 209 -18.37 39.61 25.30
C SER A 209 -19.63 40.42 24.97
N SER A 210 -20.01 40.56 23.71
CA SER A 210 -21.22 41.30 23.31
C SER A 210 -22.49 40.62 23.80
N LEU A 211 -22.56 39.28 23.76
CA LEU A 211 -23.72 38.52 24.25
C LEU A 211 -23.89 38.63 25.77
N LEU A 212 -22.79 38.65 26.54
CA LEU A 212 -22.86 38.86 27.99
C LEU A 212 -23.28 40.30 28.34
N GLU A 213 -22.79 41.29 27.62
CA GLU A 213 -23.21 42.69 27.82
C GLU A 213 -24.70 42.88 27.51
N GLU A 214 -25.20 42.32 26.41
CA GLU A 214 -26.62 42.34 26.04
C GLU A 214 -27.52 41.69 27.11
N LYS A 215 -27.11 40.53 27.64
CA LYS A 215 -27.83 39.81 28.69
C LYS A 215 -27.87 40.57 30.01
N SER A 216 -26.78 41.24 30.37
CA SER A 216 -26.69 42.05 31.60
C SER A 216 -27.62 43.27 31.58
N ASN A 217 -27.85 43.87 30.41
CA ASN A 217 -28.77 45.00 30.21
C ASN A 217 -30.25 44.58 30.27
N LEU A 218 -30.56 43.38 29.76
CA LEU A 218 -31.92 42.81 29.82
C LEU A 218 -32.33 42.49 31.27
N LEU A 219 -31.39 41.99 32.08
CA LEU A 219 -31.60 41.66 33.48
C LEU A 219 -31.76 42.91 34.36
N THR A 220 -31.27 44.08 33.97
CA THR A 220 -31.47 45.33 34.73
C THR A 220 -32.79 46.03 34.38
N SER A 221 -33.26 45.91 33.13
CA SER A 221 -34.52 46.50 32.67
C SER A 221 -35.77 45.81 33.23
N LYS A 222 -35.71 44.51 33.55
CA LYS A 222 -36.89 43.72 33.95
C LYS A 222 -37.28 43.87 35.42
N PHE A 223 -36.37 44.30 36.29
CA PHE A 223 -36.61 44.42 37.75
C PHE A 223 -36.98 45.85 38.21
N GLN A 224 -36.98 46.84 37.32
CA GLN A 224 -37.30 48.23 37.67
C GLN A 224 -38.80 48.56 37.53
N ALA A 225 -39.60 47.70 36.88
CA ALA A 225 -41.01 47.94 36.58
C ALA A 225 -42.01 47.41 37.64
N GLU A 226 -41.54 46.71 38.67
CA GLU A 226 -42.39 45.96 39.60
C GLU A 226 -42.19 46.41 41.05
N CYS A 227 -42.25 47.72 41.31
CA CYS A 227 -42.14 48.25 42.67
C CYS A 227 -42.82 49.63 42.89
N ILE A 228 -44.11 49.75 42.53
CA ILE A 228 -45.09 50.79 42.96
C ILE A 228 -46.45 50.06 42.82
N ASP A 229 -47.41 49.96 43.76
CA ASP A 229 -47.78 50.61 45.01
C ASP A 229 -48.51 49.57 45.89
N VAL A 230 -48.32 49.60 47.20
CA VAL A 230 -48.98 48.73 48.18
C VAL A 230 -49.91 49.60 49.01
N ASP A 231 -51.01 50.08 48.41
CA ASP A 231 -52.03 50.83 49.18
C ASP A 231 -53.47 50.73 48.64
N GLU A 232 -53.77 49.76 47.77
CA GLU A 232 -55.13 49.63 47.19
C GLU A 232 -55.74 48.22 47.38
N LEU A 233 -55.46 47.56 48.51
CA LEU A 233 -56.09 46.27 48.85
C LEU A 233 -57.17 46.39 49.95
N ALA A 234 -57.38 47.57 50.53
CA ALA A 234 -58.20 47.73 51.74
C ALA A 234 -59.66 48.19 51.49
N LYS A 235 -60.13 48.30 50.24
CA LYS A 235 -61.51 48.74 49.94
C LYS A 235 -62.14 47.97 48.80
N LEU A 236 -62.49 46.71 49.03
CA LEU A 236 -63.32 45.96 48.07
C LEU A 236 -64.04 44.79 48.76
N ASN A 237 -64.96 45.10 49.68
CA ASN A 237 -65.75 44.06 50.36
C ASN A 237 -67.27 44.19 50.19
N ASP A 238 -67.73 44.87 49.13
CA ASP A 238 -69.13 44.85 48.69
C ASP A 238 -69.23 44.36 47.23
N GLN A 239 -68.61 43.23 46.90
CA GLN A 239 -68.78 42.59 45.60
C GLN A 239 -69.99 41.66 45.63
N THR A 240 -70.96 41.98 44.77
CA THR A 240 -72.14 41.15 44.53
C THR A 240 -71.72 39.77 43.98
N PRO A 241 -72.50 38.69 44.19
CA PRO A 241 -72.16 37.34 43.69
C PRO A 241 -71.91 37.28 42.17
N GLU A 242 -72.41 38.24 41.39
CA GLU A 242 -72.08 38.41 39.97
C GLU A 242 -70.62 38.81 39.71
N ASP A 243 -70.00 39.60 40.60
CA ASP A 243 -68.60 40.01 40.47
C ASP A 243 -67.64 38.85 40.73
N PHE A 244 -67.98 37.96 41.68
CA PHE A 244 -67.23 36.72 41.91
C PHE A 244 -67.23 35.82 40.67
N ILE A 245 -68.41 35.54 40.10
CA ILE A 245 -68.56 34.75 38.86
C ILE A 245 -67.79 35.41 37.70
N ARG A 246 -67.81 36.74 37.60
CA ARG A 246 -67.04 37.48 36.59
C ARG A 246 -65.54 37.31 36.78
N THR A 247 -65.02 37.33 38.00
CA THR A 247 -63.60 37.08 38.27
C THR A 247 -63.20 35.64 37.97
N GLU A 248 -64.03 34.66 38.35
CA GLU A 248 -63.81 33.24 38.07
C GLU A 248 -63.77 32.98 36.55
N LEU A 249 -64.77 33.47 35.80
CA LEU A 249 -64.80 33.37 34.33
C LEU A 249 -63.57 34.03 33.67
N LYS A 250 -63.11 35.17 34.22
CA LYS A 250 -61.91 35.85 33.72
C LYS A 250 -60.65 35.02 33.99
N THR A 251 -60.54 34.37 35.15
CA THR A 251 -59.44 33.45 35.45
C THR A 251 -59.49 32.21 34.55
N GLU A 252 -60.66 31.64 34.30
CA GLU A 252 -60.84 30.50 33.39
C GLU A 252 -60.45 30.86 31.95
N CYS A 253 -60.83 32.04 31.48
CA CYS A 253 -60.42 32.56 30.16
C CYS A 253 -58.89 32.69 30.06
N LEU A 254 -58.24 33.24 31.09
CA LEU A 254 -56.79 33.37 31.14
C LEU A 254 -56.10 31.99 31.14
N VAL A 255 -56.54 31.05 31.98
CA VAL A 255 -56.01 29.68 32.00
C VAL A 255 -56.19 29.00 30.64
N THR A 256 -57.37 29.12 30.03
CA THR A 256 -57.67 28.56 28.71
C THR A 256 -56.75 29.15 27.64
N SER A 257 -56.50 30.47 27.67
CA SER A 257 -55.60 31.13 26.72
C SER A 257 -54.15 30.66 26.89
N LEU A 258 -53.68 30.52 28.12
CA LEU A 258 -52.32 30.08 28.45
C LEU A 258 -52.10 28.61 28.07
N LEU A 259 -53.08 27.74 28.30
CA LEU A 259 -53.03 26.34 27.85
C LEU A 259 -52.99 26.24 26.32
N ARG A 260 -53.74 27.09 25.61
CA ARG A 260 -53.72 27.16 24.14
C ARG A 260 -52.34 27.59 23.62
N GLU A 261 -51.75 28.62 24.21
CA GLU A 261 -50.40 29.08 23.86
C GLU A 261 -49.34 28.00 24.13
N LYS A 262 -49.43 27.31 25.28
CA LYS A 262 -48.56 26.16 25.59
C LYS A 262 -48.74 25.01 24.61
N LEU A 263 -49.97 24.72 24.18
CA LEU A 263 -50.26 23.72 23.16
C LEU A 263 -49.59 24.10 21.83
N TYR A 264 -49.78 25.33 21.35
CA TYR A 264 -49.16 25.82 20.12
C TYR A 264 -47.62 25.79 20.17
N SER A 265 -47.02 26.18 21.29
CA SER A 265 -45.57 26.09 21.49
C SER A 265 -45.06 24.65 21.40
N LYS A 266 -45.83 23.69 21.93
CA LYS A 266 -45.49 22.27 21.85
C LYS A 266 -45.69 21.69 20.44
N GLU A 267 -46.74 22.10 19.73
CA GLU A 267 -46.97 21.74 18.34
C GLU A 267 -45.80 22.19 17.45
N LEU A 268 -45.34 23.45 17.60
CA LEU A 268 -44.18 23.97 16.88
C LEU A 268 -42.89 23.18 17.20
N GLN A 269 -42.67 22.81 18.46
CA GLN A 269 -41.53 21.97 18.85
C GLN A 269 -41.60 20.59 18.18
N VAL A 270 -42.78 20.00 18.05
CA VAL A 270 -42.97 18.71 17.37
C VAL A 270 -42.68 18.85 15.88
N GLU A 271 -43.16 19.90 15.22
CA GLU A 271 -42.86 20.16 13.80
C GLU A 271 -41.36 20.33 13.55
N GLN A 272 -40.67 21.09 14.41
CA GLN A 272 -39.21 21.25 14.32
C GLN A 272 -38.50 19.90 14.48
N MET A 273 -38.85 19.10 15.50
CA MET A 273 -38.24 17.78 15.68
C MET A 273 -38.54 16.84 14.52
N GLN A 274 -39.72 16.90 13.91
CA GLN A 274 -40.05 16.11 12.71
C GLN A 274 -39.18 16.52 11.51
N ALA A 275 -38.93 17.81 11.32
CA ALA A 275 -38.05 18.31 10.27
C ALA A 275 -36.60 17.85 10.48
N GLU A 276 -36.09 17.97 11.71
CA GLU A 276 -34.75 17.50 12.09
C GLU A 276 -34.62 15.98 11.90
N LEU A 277 -35.61 15.20 12.35
CA LEU A 277 -35.66 13.77 12.13
C LEU A 277 -35.66 13.42 10.64
N ALA A 278 -36.45 14.12 9.82
CA ALA A 278 -36.47 13.89 8.37
C ALA A 278 -35.11 14.21 7.71
N THR A 279 -34.41 15.25 8.17
CA THR A 279 -33.04 15.53 7.68
C THR A 279 -32.04 14.45 8.10
N SER A 280 -32.13 13.97 9.33
CA SER A 280 -31.27 12.90 9.88
C SER A 280 -31.48 11.57 9.16
N VAL A 281 -32.74 11.19 8.89
CA VAL A 281 -33.09 9.99 8.13
C VAL A 281 -32.51 10.06 6.72
N ARG A 282 -32.67 11.19 6.02
CA ARG A 282 -32.08 11.38 4.68
C ARG A 282 -30.55 11.29 4.71
N GLY A 283 -29.90 11.90 5.69
CA GLY A 283 -28.45 11.77 5.87
C GLY A 283 -28.02 10.32 6.09
N THR A 284 -28.79 9.56 6.88
CA THR A 284 -28.54 8.14 7.13
C THR A 284 -28.68 7.30 5.86
N ASP A 285 -29.68 7.58 5.01
CA ASP A 285 -29.85 6.89 3.72
C ASP A 285 -28.69 7.17 2.74
N ILE A 286 -28.18 8.41 2.71
CA ILE A 286 -27.00 8.77 1.93
C ILE A 286 -25.78 7.98 2.42
N LEU A 287 -25.50 8.00 3.72
CA LEU A 287 -24.39 7.25 4.31
C LEU A 287 -24.51 5.75 4.04
N ARG A 288 -25.72 5.18 4.10
CA ARG A 288 -25.96 3.77 3.75
C ARG A 288 -25.61 3.47 2.29
N SER A 289 -25.94 4.36 1.37
CA SER A 289 -25.58 4.22 -0.05
C SER A 289 -24.06 4.32 -0.27
N GLU A 290 -23.38 5.20 0.46
CA GLU A 290 -21.92 5.34 0.41
C GLU A 290 -21.22 4.08 0.95
N VAL A 291 -21.71 3.53 2.07
CA VAL A 291 -21.21 2.27 2.64
C VAL A 291 -21.40 1.12 1.65
N GLN A 292 -22.55 1.02 1.00
CA GLN A 292 -22.79 -0.03 0.01
C GLN A 292 -21.86 0.12 -1.20
N ASN A 293 -21.68 1.33 -1.73
CA ASN A 293 -20.75 1.59 -2.82
C ASN A 293 -19.31 1.24 -2.42
N ALA A 294 -18.88 1.60 -1.22
CA ALA A 294 -17.57 1.21 -0.70
C ALA A 294 -17.41 -0.32 -0.61
N LEU A 295 -18.44 -1.03 -0.15
CA LEU A 295 -18.45 -2.49 -0.07
C LEU A 295 -18.35 -3.15 -1.45
N ASP A 296 -19.07 -2.62 -2.45
CA ASP A 296 -19.03 -3.11 -3.83
C ASP A 296 -17.65 -2.89 -4.46
N ASN A 297 -17.03 -1.73 -4.20
CA ASN A 297 -15.66 -1.44 -4.65
C ASN A 297 -14.63 -2.37 -4.00
N VAL A 298 -14.75 -2.61 -2.69
CA VAL A 298 -13.90 -3.58 -1.98
C VAL A 298 -14.07 -4.98 -2.57
N SER A 299 -15.31 -5.37 -2.89
CA SER A 299 -15.59 -6.68 -3.52
C SER A 299 -14.95 -6.79 -4.90
N SER A 300 -15.04 -5.74 -5.73
CA SER A 300 -14.39 -5.68 -7.03
C SER A 300 -12.85 -5.80 -6.93
N VAL A 301 -12.24 -5.00 -6.05
CA VAL A 301 -10.78 -5.05 -5.81
C VAL A 301 -10.35 -6.42 -5.27
N SER A 302 -11.17 -7.04 -4.40
CA SER A 302 -10.92 -8.38 -3.87
C SER A 302 -10.90 -9.44 -4.99
N HIS A 303 -11.81 -9.35 -5.97
CA HIS A 303 -11.78 -10.23 -7.14
C HIS A 303 -10.54 -10.00 -8.01
N GLN A 304 -10.14 -8.75 -8.24
CA GLN A 304 -8.92 -8.42 -8.99
C GLN A 304 -7.67 -8.96 -8.28
N LEU A 305 -7.61 -8.87 -6.96
CA LEU A 305 -6.50 -9.41 -6.16
C LEU A 305 -6.36 -10.93 -6.35
N LYS A 306 -7.47 -11.68 -6.31
CA LYS A 306 -7.46 -13.13 -6.54
C LYS A 306 -6.99 -13.50 -7.96
N ASP A 307 -7.35 -12.69 -8.96
CA ASP A 307 -6.86 -12.91 -10.33
C ASP A 307 -5.34 -12.71 -10.44
N LEU A 308 -4.82 -11.64 -9.82
CA LEU A 308 -3.38 -11.40 -9.77
C LEU A 308 -2.64 -12.49 -9.00
N GLU A 309 -3.19 -12.98 -7.89
CA GLU A 309 -2.64 -14.10 -7.14
C GLU A 309 -2.55 -15.37 -8.00
N LEU A 310 -3.60 -15.69 -8.77
CA LEU A 310 -3.58 -16.81 -9.71
C LEU A 310 -2.54 -16.62 -10.83
N GLN A 311 -2.40 -15.41 -11.36
CA GLN A 311 -1.37 -15.11 -12.37
C GLN A 311 0.04 -15.27 -11.80
N MET A 312 0.27 -14.87 -10.55
CA MET A 312 1.55 -15.03 -9.86
C MET A 312 1.91 -16.51 -9.72
N MET A 313 0.96 -17.34 -9.29
CA MET A 313 1.16 -18.80 -9.18
C MET A 313 1.57 -19.43 -10.53
N LYS A 314 0.92 -19.04 -11.64
CA LYS A 314 1.28 -19.50 -12.99
C LYS A 314 2.70 -19.08 -13.41
N LYS A 315 3.12 -17.88 -13.00
CA LYS A 315 4.47 -17.38 -13.27
C LYS A 315 5.50 -18.13 -12.43
N ASP A 316 5.20 -18.44 -11.18
CA ASP A 316 6.07 -19.24 -10.32
C ASP A 316 6.26 -20.66 -10.88
N GLU A 317 5.19 -21.30 -11.35
CA GLU A 317 5.28 -22.59 -12.07
C GLU A 317 6.19 -22.48 -13.30
N SER A 318 6.05 -21.43 -14.10
CA SER A 318 6.90 -21.21 -15.28
C SER A 318 8.36 -20.98 -14.91
N ILE A 319 8.63 -20.22 -13.84
CA ILE A 319 9.99 -19.98 -13.32
C ILE A 319 10.62 -21.30 -12.89
N ASN A 320 9.87 -22.16 -12.18
CA ASN A 320 10.35 -23.46 -11.74
C ASN A 320 10.69 -24.40 -12.92
N CYS A 321 9.87 -24.39 -13.97
CA CYS A 321 10.17 -25.13 -15.20
C CYS A 321 11.48 -24.64 -15.85
N ILE A 322 11.61 -23.33 -16.07
CA ILE A 322 12.81 -22.73 -16.68
C ILE A 322 14.06 -23.00 -15.83
N GLN A 323 13.94 -22.94 -14.51
CA GLN A 323 15.05 -23.23 -13.60
C GLN A 323 15.49 -24.69 -13.69
N SER A 324 14.53 -25.62 -13.85
CA SER A 324 14.82 -27.04 -14.04
C SER A 324 15.53 -27.29 -15.37
N ASP A 325 15.04 -26.69 -16.46
CA ASP A 325 15.63 -26.79 -17.80
C ASP A 325 17.05 -26.22 -17.82
N LEU A 326 17.27 -25.07 -17.18
CA LEU A 326 18.59 -24.46 -17.05
C LEU A 326 19.55 -25.38 -16.29
N GLN A 327 19.08 -26.01 -15.21
CA GLN A 327 19.89 -26.94 -14.44
C GLN A 327 20.24 -28.20 -15.24
N GLU A 328 19.33 -28.69 -16.08
CA GLU A 328 19.59 -29.80 -17.00
C GLU A 328 20.62 -29.42 -18.06
N SER A 329 20.47 -28.27 -18.71
CA SER A 329 21.43 -27.76 -19.68
C SER A 329 22.83 -27.56 -19.09
N ASP A 330 22.94 -27.08 -17.84
CA ASP A 330 24.22 -26.97 -17.13
C ASP A 330 24.87 -28.33 -16.88
N ARG A 331 24.08 -29.37 -16.55
CA ARG A 331 24.59 -30.75 -16.40
C ARG A 331 25.12 -31.29 -17.74
N GLU A 332 24.38 -31.10 -18.83
CA GLU A 332 24.82 -31.51 -20.16
C GLU A 332 26.10 -30.79 -20.60
N LEU A 333 26.18 -29.48 -20.37
CA LEU A 333 27.38 -28.69 -20.64
C LEU A 333 28.59 -29.17 -19.82
N LYS A 334 28.40 -29.55 -18.55
CA LYS A 334 29.47 -30.15 -17.73
C LYS A 334 29.95 -31.47 -18.32
N ILE A 335 29.04 -32.32 -18.79
CA ILE A 335 29.39 -33.58 -19.45
C ILE A 335 30.18 -33.30 -20.74
N MET A 336 29.68 -32.42 -21.61
CA MET A 336 30.35 -32.04 -22.86
C MET A 336 31.75 -31.46 -22.59
N ARG A 337 31.90 -30.57 -21.61
CA ARG A 337 33.18 -30.00 -21.20
C ARG A 337 34.17 -31.07 -20.72
N GLY A 338 33.68 -32.15 -20.11
CA GLY A 338 34.50 -33.30 -19.72
C GLY A 338 34.92 -34.20 -20.88
N ILE A 339 34.10 -34.32 -21.93
CA ILE A 339 34.41 -35.13 -23.13
C ILE A 339 35.35 -34.38 -24.08
N LEU A 340 35.19 -33.07 -24.21
CA LEU A 340 35.95 -32.21 -25.12
C LEU A 340 37.49 -32.42 -25.07
N PRO A 341 38.17 -32.47 -23.90
CA PRO A 341 39.61 -32.70 -23.86
C PRO A 341 40.02 -34.07 -24.42
N LYS A 342 39.21 -35.11 -24.25
CA LYS A 342 39.52 -36.45 -24.79
C LYS A 342 39.48 -36.44 -26.32
N VAL A 343 38.44 -35.85 -26.89
CA VAL A 343 38.31 -35.69 -28.34
C VAL A 343 39.44 -34.80 -28.89
N GLN A 344 39.85 -33.80 -28.13
CA GLN A 344 40.98 -32.94 -28.46
C GLN A 344 42.30 -33.71 -28.50
N GLU A 345 42.58 -34.53 -27.49
CA GLU A 345 43.76 -35.40 -27.42
C GLU A 345 43.78 -36.43 -28.56
N GLU A 346 42.65 -37.07 -28.86
CA GLU A 346 42.52 -38.01 -29.98
C GLU A 346 42.80 -37.33 -31.33
N ARG A 347 42.28 -36.11 -31.53
CA ARG A 347 42.54 -35.31 -32.72
C ARG A 347 44.02 -34.96 -32.87
N ASP A 348 44.68 -34.57 -31.78
CA ASP A 348 46.09 -34.19 -31.80
C ASP A 348 47.00 -35.40 -32.07
N LEU A 349 46.67 -36.58 -31.51
CA LEU A 349 47.35 -37.84 -31.81
C LEU A 349 47.22 -38.22 -33.28
N MET A 350 46.01 -38.12 -33.84
CA MET A 350 45.76 -38.46 -35.23
C MET A 350 46.49 -37.51 -36.18
N TRP A 351 46.56 -36.23 -35.84
CA TRP A 351 47.33 -35.23 -36.58
C TRP A 351 48.82 -35.58 -36.65
N GLU A 352 49.43 -35.96 -35.53
CA GLU A 352 50.84 -36.37 -35.51
C GLU A 352 51.07 -37.61 -36.37
N LYS A 353 50.14 -38.58 -36.35
CA LYS A 353 50.22 -39.77 -37.19
C LYS A 353 50.12 -39.43 -38.69
N VAL A 354 49.22 -38.51 -39.07
CA VAL A 354 49.10 -38.01 -40.45
C VAL A 354 50.40 -37.33 -40.90
N LYS A 355 51.01 -36.53 -40.02
CA LYS A 355 52.30 -35.87 -40.29
C LYS A 355 53.41 -36.91 -40.54
N GLN A 356 53.51 -37.93 -39.69
CA GLN A 356 54.48 -39.02 -39.87
C GLN A 356 54.30 -39.77 -41.20
N TYR A 357 53.06 -40.11 -41.57
CA TYR A 357 52.78 -40.74 -42.86
C TYR A 357 53.12 -39.82 -44.03
N SER A 358 52.88 -38.51 -43.92
CA SER A 358 53.26 -37.55 -44.94
C SER A 358 54.78 -37.50 -45.14
N GLU A 359 55.56 -37.51 -44.06
CA GLU A 359 57.03 -37.55 -44.13
C GLU A 359 57.53 -38.85 -44.78
N GLN A 360 56.93 -40.00 -44.41
CA GLN A 360 57.23 -41.28 -45.05
C GLN A 360 56.89 -41.28 -46.54
N ASN A 361 55.75 -40.71 -46.92
CA ASN A 361 55.34 -40.63 -48.32
C ASN A 361 56.32 -39.77 -49.14
N MET A 362 56.79 -38.65 -48.59
CA MET A 362 57.81 -37.81 -49.22
C MET A 362 59.14 -38.57 -49.43
N LEU A 363 59.55 -39.39 -48.47
CA LEU A 363 60.75 -40.23 -48.61
C LEU A 363 60.56 -41.29 -49.71
N LEU A 364 59.43 -41.99 -49.72
CA LEU A 364 59.10 -42.99 -50.74
C LEU A 364 59.00 -42.34 -52.14
N ASP A 365 58.37 -41.19 -52.26
CA ASP A 365 58.29 -40.44 -53.52
C ASP A 365 59.70 -40.07 -54.04
N SER A 366 60.63 -39.73 -53.14
CA SER A 366 62.01 -39.46 -53.51
C SER A 366 62.74 -40.71 -54.02
N GLU A 367 62.51 -41.87 -53.38
CA GLU A 367 63.08 -43.16 -53.79
C GLU A 367 62.53 -43.60 -55.16
N VAL A 368 61.21 -43.49 -55.35
CA VAL A 368 60.54 -43.77 -56.64
C VAL A 368 61.13 -42.89 -57.74
N ASN A 369 61.37 -41.60 -57.48
CA ASN A 369 61.98 -40.70 -58.46
C ASN A 369 63.42 -41.09 -58.80
N VAL A 370 64.21 -41.57 -57.83
CA VAL A 370 65.57 -42.09 -58.08
C VAL A 370 65.52 -43.37 -58.92
N LEU A 371 64.64 -44.30 -58.57
CA LEU A 371 64.46 -45.55 -59.33
C LEU A 371 64.01 -45.27 -60.77
N LYS A 372 63.08 -44.32 -60.96
CA LYS A 372 62.62 -43.88 -62.27
C LYS A 372 63.77 -43.33 -63.13
N LYS A 373 64.61 -42.45 -62.58
CA LYS A 373 65.81 -41.95 -63.28
C LYS A 373 66.80 -43.06 -63.64
N LYS A 374 66.95 -44.07 -62.78
CA LYS A 374 67.81 -45.21 -63.05
C LYS A 374 67.26 -46.09 -64.17
N ILE A 375 65.94 -46.28 -64.23
CA ILE A 375 65.26 -46.97 -65.35
C ILE A 375 65.49 -46.19 -66.64
N GLU A 376 65.24 -44.88 -66.65
CA GLU A 376 65.48 -44.01 -67.82
C GLU A 376 66.94 -44.13 -68.32
N ALA A 377 67.92 -44.12 -67.41
CA ALA A 377 69.34 -44.29 -67.77
C ALA A 377 69.67 -45.69 -68.30
N LEU A 378 69.04 -46.75 -67.80
CA LEU A 378 69.20 -48.10 -68.31
C LEU A 378 68.54 -48.26 -69.68
N ASP A 379 67.36 -47.66 -69.90
CA ASP A 379 66.69 -47.64 -71.20
C ASP A 379 67.56 -46.93 -72.26
N GLU A 380 68.23 -45.83 -71.89
CA GLU A 380 69.21 -45.17 -72.77
C GLU A 380 70.41 -46.08 -73.10
N ASP A 381 71.00 -46.77 -72.11
CA ASP A 381 72.11 -47.72 -72.36
C ASP A 381 71.65 -48.89 -73.24
N ILE A 382 70.48 -49.47 -72.98
CA ILE A 382 69.89 -50.52 -73.82
C ILE A 382 69.77 -50.03 -75.26
N LEU A 383 69.21 -48.84 -75.49
CA LEU A 383 69.06 -48.28 -76.83
C LEU A 383 70.43 -48.10 -77.53
N VAL A 384 71.46 -47.66 -76.81
CA VAL A 384 72.84 -47.56 -77.32
C VAL A 384 73.39 -48.94 -77.68
N LYS A 385 73.21 -49.95 -76.81
CA LYS A 385 73.66 -51.32 -77.06
C LYS A 385 72.92 -51.96 -78.23
N GLU A 386 71.62 -51.76 -78.35
CA GLU A 386 70.83 -52.22 -79.51
C GLU A 386 71.32 -51.57 -80.81
N GLY A 387 71.64 -50.28 -80.79
CA GLY A 387 72.28 -49.58 -81.91
C GLY A 387 73.64 -50.20 -82.28
N GLN A 388 74.49 -50.47 -81.29
CA GLN A 388 75.78 -51.16 -81.50
C GLN A 388 75.61 -52.56 -82.08
N ILE A 389 74.67 -53.35 -81.55
CA ILE A 389 74.35 -54.70 -82.04
C ILE A 389 73.88 -54.64 -83.49
N THR A 390 73.03 -53.67 -83.84
CA THR A 390 72.54 -53.47 -85.21
C THR A 390 73.70 -53.19 -86.18
N ILE A 391 74.63 -52.31 -85.81
CA ILE A 391 75.85 -52.02 -86.61
C ILE A 391 76.72 -53.28 -86.78
N LEU A 392 76.94 -54.05 -85.71
CA LEU A 392 77.71 -55.29 -85.75
C LEU A 392 77.03 -56.35 -86.62
N LYS A 393 75.70 -56.48 -86.52
CA LYS A 393 74.90 -57.40 -87.33
C LYS A 393 74.99 -57.07 -88.81
N ASP A 394 74.93 -55.79 -89.17
CA ASP A 394 75.13 -55.32 -90.55
C ASP A 394 76.56 -55.55 -91.06
N SER A 395 77.54 -55.47 -90.18
CA SER A 395 78.95 -55.74 -90.50
C SER A 395 79.21 -57.23 -90.75
N ILE A 396 78.52 -58.13 -90.04
CA ILE A 396 78.57 -59.58 -90.24
C ILE A 396 77.78 -59.99 -91.49
N GLY A 397 76.64 -59.34 -91.78
CA GLY A 397 75.79 -59.63 -92.94
C GLY A 397 76.42 -59.32 -94.32
N LYS A 398 77.59 -58.68 -94.39
CA LYS A 398 78.27 -58.30 -95.64
C LYS A 398 79.45 -59.19 -96.04
N LYS A 399 79.63 -60.36 -95.42
CA LYS A 399 80.69 -61.33 -95.78
C LYS A 399 80.08 -62.71 -96.02
N PRO A 400 80.05 -63.24 -97.26
CA PRO A 400 79.56 -64.59 -97.50
C PRO A 400 80.67 -65.56 -97.14
N PHE A 401 80.59 -66.16 -95.95
CA PHE A 401 81.25 -67.44 -95.69
C PHE A 401 80.17 -68.49 -95.49
N ASP A 402 79.85 -69.10 -96.61
CA ASP A 402 79.05 -70.29 -96.78
C ASP A 402 79.94 -71.51 -96.49
N LEU A 403 79.70 -72.22 -95.39
CA LEU A 403 80.18 -73.59 -95.23
C LEU A 403 79.31 -74.33 -94.20
N LEU A 404 78.44 -75.18 -94.75
CA LEU A 404 77.84 -76.39 -94.16
C LEU A 404 76.48 -76.21 -93.44
N GLY A 405 75.43 -76.13 -94.25
CA GLY A 405 74.40 -77.17 -94.37
C GLY A 405 73.67 -77.67 -93.11
N SER A 406 72.45 -77.15 -92.91
CA SER A 406 71.16 -77.83 -92.58
C SER A 406 71.06 -78.96 -91.53
N PRO A 407 69.85 -79.28 -90.99
CA PRO A 407 68.60 -78.50 -90.87
C PRO A 407 67.86 -78.67 -89.51
N ASP A 408 66.81 -77.86 -89.33
CA ASP A 408 65.55 -78.11 -88.59
C ASP A 408 65.53 -78.80 -87.21
N SER A 409 64.96 -78.10 -86.22
CA SER A 409 63.78 -78.59 -85.49
C SER A 409 63.16 -77.51 -84.58
N LEU A 410 62.03 -76.97 -85.05
CA LEU A 410 60.76 -76.91 -84.32
C LEU A 410 60.84 -77.14 -82.78
N HIS A 411 60.66 -76.09 -81.98
CA HIS A 411 59.87 -76.21 -80.76
C HIS A 411 59.23 -74.88 -80.34
N GLU A 412 57.94 -74.84 -80.62
CA GLU A 412 56.87 -74.03 -80.06
C GLU A 412 56.84 -74.12 -78.51
N PHE A 413 56.83 -73.01 -77.78
CA PHE A 413 56.12 -72.93 -76.49
C PHE A 413 55.80 -71.48 -76.14
N SER A 414 54.51 -71.16 -76.24
CA SER A 414 53.83 -70.11 -75.49
C SER A 414 54.03 -70.28 -73.98
N LEU A 415 53.99 -69.19 -73.21
CA LEU A 415 52.93 -68.90 -72.23
C LEU A 415 53.29 -67.71 -71.33
N SER A 416 52.29 -66.84 -71.17
CA SER A 416 51.94 -65.99 -70.00
C SER A 416 52.82 -64.82 -69.60
#